data_AF-A0A369J9J4-F1
#
_entry.id   AF-A0A369J9J4-F1
#
_cell.length_a   1.000
_cell.length_b   1.000
_cell.length_c   1.000
_cell.angle_alpha   90.00
_cell.angle_beta   90.00
_cell.angle_gamma   90.00
#
_symmetry.space_group_name_H-M   'P 1'
#
loop_
_entity.id
_entity.type
_entity.pdbx_description
1 polymer ?
#
loop_
_entity_poly.entity_id
_entity_poly.type
_entity_poly.pdbx_seq_one_letter_code
_entity_poly.pdbx_strand_id
1 'polypeptide(L)'
;MSSSSPPKKKPVNDARLPTPPPPPPARSPSIPPRSAPSPSPAPATPKPPPSPAYEEPLAAPESAPTPAPQPPADEEETPDIIDMETFQQILDLDEDNTHDFSRGMAWAYFTQAEQTFKEMDQALEGKDLSQLSSLGHFLKGSSAALGLSKVQASCEKIQHYGQKRDEETGENLGENDALGKIEALLGQVAKEYAAAESWLKKWYDDHAEPEEP
;
A
#
# COMPACT_ATOMS: atom_id res chain seq x y z
N MET A 1 33.72 44.83 -61.75
CA MET A 1 32.76 44.11 -60.90
C MET A 1 32.08 45.12 -59.99
N SER A 2 30.90 45.62 -60.38
CA SER A 2 30.08 46.50 -59.53
C SER A 2 28.62 46.21 -59.83
N SER A 3 27.97 45.49 -58.91
CA SER A 3 26.52 45.32 -58.85
C SER A 3 25.83 46.65 -58.56
N SER A 4 24.83 47.00 -59.36
CA SER A 4 23.85 48.02 -59.00
C SER A 4 22.46 47.54 -59.40
N SER A 5 21.76 46.94 -58.44
CA SER A 5 20.37 46.49 -58.56
C SER A 5 19.38 47.66 -58.41
N PRO A 6 18.20 47.60 -59.07
CA PRO A 6 17.19 48.67 -59.02
C PRO A 6 16.36 48.67 -57.71
N PRO A 7 15.70 49.79 -57.37
CA PRO A 7 15.07 50.01 -56.07
C PRO A 7 13.75 49.24 -55.89
N LYS A 8 13.60 48.60 -54.72
CA LYS A 8 12.40 47.88 -54.27
C LYS A 8 11.30 48.87 -53.82
N LYS A 9 10.08 48.61 -54.30
CA LYS A 9 8.84 49.33 -53.98
C LYS A 9 8.51 49.22 -52.48
N LYS A 10 8.06 50.33 -51.89
CA LYS A 10 7.60 50.41 -50.50
C LYS A 10 6.29 49.63 -50.33
N PRO A 11 6.12 48.81 -49.27
CA PRO A 11 4.83 48.20 -48.96
C PRO A 11 3.88 49.26 -48.40
N VAL A 12 2.64 49.20 -48.89
CA VAL A 12 1.48 49.99 -48.47
C VAL A 12 1.09 49.63 -47.04
N ASN A 13 0.86 50.64 -46.21
CA ASN A 13 0.32 50.51 -44.87
C ASN A 13 -1.13 50.00 -44.95
N ASP A 14 -1.35 48.77 -44.52
CA ASP A 14 -2.68 48.20 -44.36
C ASP A 14 -3.33 48.83 -43.12
N ALA A 15 -4.38 49.59 -43.37
CA ALA A 15 -5.15 50.30 -42.36
C ALA A 15 -5.86 49.28 -41.45
N ARG A 16 -5.33 49.16 -40.23
CA ARG A 16 -5.90 48.34 -39.15
C ARG A 16 -7.29 48.89 -38.79
N LEU A 17 -8.34 48.25 -39.30
CA LEU A 17 -9.73 48.47 -38.90
C LEU A 17 -9.90 48.21 -37.39
N PRO A 18 -10.62 49.06 -36.64
CA PRO A 18 -10.87 48.81 -35.22
C PRO A 18 -11.86 47.64 -35.07
N THR A 19 -11.46 46.62 -34.31
CA THR A 19 -12.31 45.50 -33.91
C THR A 19 -13.45 45.97 -33.00
N PRO A 20 -14.68 45.45 -33.15
CA PRO A 20 -15.79 45.80 -32.26
C PRO A 20 -15.55 45.30 -30.82
N PRO A 21 -16.11 45.97 -29.80
CA PRO A 21 -16.00 45.54 -28.42
C PRO A 21 -16.77 44.22 -28.17
N PRO A 22 -16.35 43.41 -27.17
CA PRO A 22 -17.03 42.16 -26.83
C PRO A 22 -18.44 42.40 -26.27
N PRO A 23 -19.36 41.43 -26.42
CA PRO A 23 -20.72 41.52 -25.89
C PRO A 23 -20.72 41.50 -24.35
N PRO A 24 -21.75 42.06 -23.69
CA PRO A 24 -21.88 42.05 -22.23
C PRO A 24 -22.08 40.62 -21.70
N PRO A 25 -21.68 40.34 -20.44
CA PRO A 25 -21.83 39.01 -19.85
C PRO A 25 -23.31 38.61 -19.76
N ALA A 26 -23.62 37.39 -20.21
CA ALA A 26 -24.93 36.80 -20.09
C ALA A 26 -25.34 36.72 -18.61
N ARG A 27 -26.52 37.25 -18.28
CA ARG A 27 -27.15 37.10 -16.97
C ARG A 27 -27.45 35.61 -16.74
N SER A 28 -26.84 35.02 -15.72
CA SER A 28 -27.15 33.67 -15.25
C SER A 28 -28.64 33.55 -14.90
N PRO A 29 -29.34 32.47 -15.28
CA PRO A 29 -30.67 32.20 -14.76
C PRO A 29 -30.58 31.87 -13.26
N SER A 30 -31.37 32.57 -12.45
CA SER A 30 -31.59 32.26 -11.04
C SER A 30 -32.13 30.84 -10.88
N ILE A 31 -31.30 29.95 -10.36
CA ILE A 31 -31.71 28.62 -9.90
C ILE A 31 -32.46 28.83 -8.57
N PRO A 32 -33.70 28.31 -8.40
CA PRO A 32 -34.39 28.38 -7.12
C PRO A 32 -33.62 27.58 -6.05
N PRO A 33 -33.62 28.01 -4.79
CA PRO A 33 -32.93 27.28 -3.73
C PRO A 33 -33.55 25.88 -3.58
N ARG A 34 -32.72 24.86 -3.75
CA ARG A 34 -33.05 23.47 -3.51
C ARG A 34 -33.35 23.33 -2.01
N SER A 35 -34.53 22.83 -1.67
CA SER A 35 -34.93 22.50 -0.31
C SER A 35 -33.84 21.69 0.39
N ALA A 36 -33.45 22.14 1.58
CA ALA A 36 -32.55 21.39 2.46
C ALA A 36 -33.17 20.03 2.80
N PRO A 37 -32.41 18.92 2.71
CA PRO A 37 -32.84 17.67 3.32
C PRO A 37 -32.77 17.80 4.85
N SER A 38 -33.86 17.48 5.54
CA SER A 38 -33.90 17.29 6.98
C SER A 38 -32.82 16.30 7.46
N PRO A 39 -32.28 16.45 8.68
CA PRO A 39 -31.32 15.49 9.22
C PRO A 39 -32.01 14.15 9.46
N SER A 40 -31.59 13.11 8.74
CA SER A 40 -31.88 11.74 9.14
C SER A 40 -31.07 11.39 10.39
N PRO A 41 -31.64 10.60 11.32
CA PRO A 41 -31.01 10.28 12.60
C PRO A 41 -29.74 9.45 12.41
N ALA A 42 -28.75 9.71 13.28
CA ALA A 42 -27.49 9.00 13.37
C ALA A 42 -27.68 7.47 13.44
N PRO A 43 -26.83 6.66 12.78
CA PRO A 43 -26.80 5.24 13.02
C PRO A 43 -26.36 4.99 14.47
N ALA A 44 -27.24 4.34 15.24
CA ALA A 44 -26.93 3.84 16.56
C ALA A 44 -25.75 2.87 16.45
N THR A 45 -24.69 3.13 17.22
CA THR A 45 -23.61 2.19 17.46
C THR A 45 -24.19 0.90 18.08
N PRO A 46 -23.90 -0.29 17.52
CA PRO A 46 -24.18 -1.52 18.25
C PRO A 46 -23.28 -1.56 19.48
N LYS A 47 -23.92 -1.60 20.64
CA LYS A 47 -23.33 -1.85 21.96
C LYS A 47 -22.55 -3.17 21.91
N PRO A 48 -21.28 -3.23 22.39
CA PRO A 48 -20.55 -4.49 22.44
C PRO A 48 -21.28 -5.50 23.36
N PRO A 49 -21.29 -6.80 23.02
CA PRO A 49 -21.82 -7.83 23.90
C PRO A 49 -20.99 -7.89 25.20
N PRO A 50 -21.60 -8.22 26.36
CA PRO A 50 -20.85 -8.44 27.58
C PRO A 50 -19.95 -9.68 27.45
N SER A 51 -18.68 -9.54 27.83
CA SER A 51 -17.73 -10.64 27.94
C SER A 51 -18.27 -11.75 28.84
N PRO A 52 -18.22 -13.03 28.43
CA PRO A 52 -18.42 -14.11 29.37
C PRO A 52 -17.22 -14.17 30.33
N ALA A 53 -17.54 -14.15 31.62
CA ALA A 53 -16.61 -14.46 32.70
C ALA A 53 -16.08 -15.88 32.50
N TYR A 54 -14.77 -16.03 32.32
CA TYR A 54 -14.12 -17.32 32.39
C TYR A 54 -13.83 -17.60 33.87
N GLU A 55 -14.59 -18.54 34.43
CA GLU A 55 -14.25 -19.21 35.67
C GLU A 55 -12.99 -20.04 35.46
N GLU A 56 -12.03 -19.83 36.35
CA GLU A 56 -10.87 -20.69 36.59
C GLU A 56 -11.35 -22.03 37.17
N PRO A 57 -10.78 -23.16 36.71
CA PRO A 57 -10.36 -24.13 37.72
C PRO A 57 -8.95 -24.67 37.48
N LEU A 58 -8.17 -24.57 38.56
CA LEU A 58 -6.94 -25.30 38.84
C LEU A 58 -7.16 -26.82 38.81
N ALA A 59 -6.38 -27.55 38.02
CA ALA A 59 -5.88 -28.89 38.37
C ALA A 59 -4.69 -29.28 37.46
N ALA A 60 -3.63 -29.76 38.11
CA ALA A 60 -2.31 -30.06 37.55
C ALA A 60 -2.18 -31.55 37.06
N PRO A 61 -0.97 -32.06 36.78
CA PRO A 61 -0.48 -32.42 35.44
C PRO A 61 -0.47 -33.95 35.18
N GLU A 62 -0.63 -34.38 33.93
CA GLU A 62 -0.37 -35.78 33.57
C GLU A 62 0.34 -35.92 32.21
N SER A 63 1.55 -36.45 32.30
CA SER A 63 2.31 -37.34 31.40
C SER A 63 2.39 -37.05 29.89
N ALA A 64 3.65 -36.87 29.45
CA ALA A 64 4.14 -36.92 28.07
C ALA A 64 3.75 -38.21 27.32
N PRO A 65 3.79 -38.18 25.97
CA PRO A 65 5.02 -38.65 25.34
C PRO A 65 5.57 -37.71 24.25
N THR A 66 6.89 -37.64 24.24
CA THR A 66 7.76 -37.03 23.22
C THR A 66 7.53 -37.66 21.84
N PRO A 67 7.28 -36.89 20.77
CA PRO A 67 7.56 -37.35 19.41
C PRO A 67 9.06 -37.24 19.14
N ALA A 68 9.63 -38.33 18.62
CA ALA A 68 11.02 -38.41 18.20
C ALA A 68 11.37 -37.37 17.09
N PRO A 69 12.66 -37.01 16.93
CA PRO A 69 13.10 -36.09 15.90
C PRO A 69 12.77 -36.66 14.51
N GLN A 70 11.99 -35.92 13.73
CA GLN A 70 11.88 -36.19 12.30
C GLN A 70 13.21 -35.79 11.62
N PRO A 71 13.71 -36.56 10.63
CA PRO A 71 14.91 -36.19 9.89
C PRO A 71 14.67 -34.86 9.15
N PRO A 72 15.70 -34.03 8.94
CA PRO A 72 15.53 -32.82 8.15
C PRO A 72 15.17 -33.26 6.72
N ALA A 73 13.94 -32.99 6.32
CA ALA A 73 13.62 -32.85 4.91
C ALA A 73 14.50 -31.71 4.39
N ASP A 74 15.08 -31.89 3.20
CA ASP A 74 15.81 -30.87 2.45
C ASP A 74 15.15 -29.49 2.64
N GLU A 75 15.69 -28.71 3.57
CA GLU A 75 15.48 -27.28 3.63
C GLU A 75 16.27 -26.74 2.44
N GLU A 76 15.64 -26.76 1.27
CA GLU A 76 15.91 -25.77 0.24
C GLU A 76 16.00 -24.44 0.98
N GLU A 77 17.18 -23.83 1.05
CA GLU A 77 17.39 -22.50 1.63
C GLU A 77 16.57 -21.51 0.82
N THR A 78 15.25 -21.46 1.05
CA THR A 78 14.44 -20.34 0.64
C THR A 78 14.99 -19.18 1.45
N PRO A 79 15.59 -18.17 0.81
CA PRO A 79 15.99 -16.98 1.55
C PRO A 79 14.76 -16.52 2.33
N ASP A 80 14.98 -16.15 3.59
CA ASP A 80 14.01 -15.75 4.63
C ASP A 80 13.14 -14.54 4.18
N ILE A 81 12.45 -14.67 3.04
CA ILE A 81 11.78 -13.64 2.25
C ILE A 81 10.28 -13.88 2.32
N ILE A 82 9.88 -15.15 2.14
CA ILE A 82 8.50 -15.61 2.22
C ILE A 82 8.44 -16.74 3.26
N ASP A 83 7.46 -16.65 4.15
CA ASP A 83 7.08 -17.71 5.07
C ASP A 83 6.37 -18.83 4.30
N MET A 84 7.10 -19.93 4.06
CA MET A 84 6.61 -21.03 3.24
C MET A 84 5.38 -21.73 3.86
N GLU A 85 5.25 -21.74 5.19
CA GLU A 85 4.08 -22.34 5.85
C GLU A 85 2.80 -21.56 5.50
N THR A 86 2.81 -20.23 5.66
CA THR A 86 1.70 -19.37 5.28
C THR A 86 1.45 -19.42 3.78
N PHE A 87 2.51 -19.41 2.95
CA PHE A 87 2.35 -19.46 1.50
C PHE A 87 1.73 -20.78 1.04
N GLN A 88 2.16 -21.92 1.60
CA GLN A 88 1.59 -23.24 1.29
C GLN A 88 0.11 -23.32 1.67
N GLN A 89 -0.30 -22.72 2.79
CA GLN A 89 -1.72 -22.66 3.16
C GLN A 89 -2.57 -21.92 2.12
N ILE A 90 -2.00 -20.93 1.42
CA ILE A 90 -2.68 -20.21 0.34
C ILE A 90 -2.73 -21.07 -0.93
N LEU A 91 -1.65 -21.77 -1.25
CA LEU A 91 -1.61 -22.71 -2.38
C LEU A 91 -2.61 -23.86 -2.21
N ASP A 92 -2.79 -24.34 -0.98
CA ASP A 92 -3.76 -25.40 -0.66
C ASP A 92 -5.23 -24.97 -0.89
N LEU A 93 -5.48 -23.67 -1.08
CA LEU A 93 -6.80 -23.13 -1.44
C LEU A 93 -7.06 -23.08 -2.95
N ASP A 94 -6.04 -23.28 -3.78
CA ASP A 94 -6.24 -23.39 -5.23
C ASP A 94 -7.00 -24.68 -5.58
N GLU A 95 -7.97 -24.57 -6.49
CA GLU A 95 -8.83 -25.71 -6.87
C GLU A 95 -8.08 -26.74 -7.75
N ASP A 96 -7.00 -26.32 -8.41
CA ASP A 96 -6.12 -27.12 -9.27
C ASP A 96 -4.69 -26.54 -9.30
N ASN A 97 -3.80 -27.12 -10.11
CA ASN A 97 -2.40 -26.68 -10.23
C ASN A 97 -2.21 -25.39 -11.06
N THR A 98 -3.29 -24.69 -11.43
CA THR A 98 -3.17 -23.41 -12.18
C THR A 98 -2.66 -22.27 -11.30
N HIS A 99 -2.83 -22.41 -9.98
CA HIS A 99 -2.50 -21.40 -8.98
C HIS A 99 -3.23 -20.06 -9.21
N ASP A 100 -4.38 -20.04 -9.88
CA ASP A 100 -5.07 -18.80 -10.27
C ASP A 100 -5.52 -17.96 -9.07
N PHE A 101 -5.95 -18.60 -7.97
CA PHE A 101 -6.39 -17.89 -6.77
C PHE A 101 -5.20 -17.25 -6.05
N SER A 102 -4.17 -18.06 -5.75
CA SER A 102 -2.98 -17.59 -5.03
C SER A 102 -2.20 -16.56 -5.85
N ARG A 103 -2.08 -16.76 -7.17
CA ARG A 103 -1.51 -15.78 -8.11
C ARG A 103 -2.31 -14.49 -8.14
N GLY A 104 -3.63 -14.58 -8.24
CA GLY A 104 -4.51 -13.40 -8.21
C GLY A 104 -4.34 -12.59 -6.91
N MET A 105 -4.25 -13.27 -5.78
CA MET A 105 -3.99 -12.65 -4.46
C MET A 105 -2.64 -11.94 -4.42
N ALA A 106 -1.57 -12.56 -4.93
CA ALA A 106 -0.23 -11.96 -4.99
C ALA A 106 -0.19 -10.70 -5.89
N TRP A 107 -0.81 -10.73 -7.07
CA TRP A 107 -0.86 -9.57 -7.97
C TRP A 107 -1.70 -8.42 -7.43
N ALA A 108 -2.81 -8.73 -6.74
CA ALA A 108 -3.60 -7.72 -6.04
C ALA A 108 -2.78 -7.05 -4.93
N TYR A 109 -2.00 -7.83 -4.18
CA TYR A 109 -1.09 -7.30 -3.18
C TYR A 109 -0.01 -6.40 -3.79
N PHE A 110 0.62 -6.77 -4.91
CA PHE A 110 1.63 -5.93 -5.55
C PHE A 110 1.08 -4.53 -5.88
N THR A 111 -0.10 -4.51 -6.49
CA THR A 111 -0.79 -3.25 -6.81
C THR A 111 -1.10 -2.44 -5.55
N GLN A 112 -1.58 -3.10 -4.49
CA GLN A 112 -1.87 -2.46 -3.21
C GLN A 112 -0.61 -1.90 -2.54
N ALA A 113 0.48 -2.66 -2.53
CA ALA A 113 1.75 -2.26 -1.94
C ALA A 113 2.36 -1.06 -2.66
N GLU A 114 2.40 -1.07 -4.00
CA GLU A 114 2.88 0.07 -4.80
C GLU A 114 2.09 1.35 -4.53
N GLN A 115 0.76 1.24 -4.40
CA GLN A 115 -0.08 2.39 -4.08
C GLN A 115 0.18 2.88 -2.65
N THR A 116 0.30 1.95 -1.70
CA THR A 116 0.53 2.26 -0.29
C THR A 116 1.88 2.95 -0.08
N PHE A 117 2.95 2.51 -0.76
CA PHE A 117 4.25 3.18 -0.68
C PHE A 117 4.20 4.62 -1.18
N LYS A 118 3.48 4.89 -2.27
CA LYS A 118 3.29 6.28 -2.76
C LYS A 118 2.57 7.15 -1.74
N GLU A 119 1.56 6.60 -1.06
CA GLU A 119 0.85 7.31 0.01
C GLU A 119 1.73 7.52 1.25
N MET A 120 2.60 6.55 1.57
CA MET A 120 3.58 6.69 2.65
C MET A 120 4.61 7.79 2.34
N ASP A 121 5.13 7.86 1.11
CA ASP A 121 6.04 8.93 0.69
C ASP A 121 5.38 10.31 0.82
N GLN A 122 4.11 10.43 0.39
CA GLN A 122 3.33 11.67 0.52
C GLN A 122 3.09 12.04 1.99
N ALA A 123 2.74 11.07 2.82
CA ALA A 123 2.54 11.28 4.25
C ALA A 123 3.85 11.67 4.94
N LEU A 124 4.99 11.12 4.51
CA LEU A 124 6.31 11.49 5.03
C LEU A 124 6.67 12.93 4.66
N GLU A 125 6.46 13.34 3.41
CA GLU A 125 6.69 14.72 2.96
C GLU A 125 5.79 15.71 3.72
N GLY A 126 4.53 15.31 3.95
CA GLY A 126 3.56 16.04 4.78
C GLY A 126 3.80 15.95 6.28
N LYS A 127 4.76 15.13 6.73
CA LYS A 127 5.05 14.84 8.15
C LYS A 127 3.85 14.30 8.94
N ASP A 128 2.95 13.58 8.28
CA ASP A 128 1.75 13.01 8.88
C ASP A 128 2.03 11.63 9.51
N LEU A 129 2.48 11.65 10.76
CA LEU A 129 2.74 10.44 11.54
C LEU A 129 1.50 9.56 11.75
N SER A 130 0.31 10.15 11.80
CA SER A 130 -0.94 9.40 11.99
C SER A 130 -1.29 8.61 10.74
N GLN A 131 -1.13 9.24 9.56
CA GLN A 131 -1.32 8.57 8.28
C GLN A 131 -0.25 7.49 8.06
N LEU A 132 1.02 7.78 8.35
CA LEU A 132 2.11 6.78 8.29
C LEU A 132 1.81 5.56 9.17
N SER A 133 1.31 5.77 10.41
CA SER A 133 0.92 4.66 11.28
C SER A 133 -0.21 3.81 10.69
N SER A 134 -1.22 4.47 10.11
CA SER A 134 -2.39 3.80 9.52
C SER A 134 -2.01 3.00 8.27
N LEU A 135 -1.17 3.57 7.40
CA LEU A 135 -0.66 2.89 6.20
C LEU A 135 0.26 1.73 6.58
N GLY A 136 1.12 1.89 7.60
CA GLY A 136 1.96 0.80 8.12
C GLY A 136 1.11 -0.36 8.64
N HIS A 137 0.06 -0.07 9.40
CA HIS A 137 -0.89 -1.09 9.87
C HIS A 137 -1.58 -1.82 8.72
N PHE A 138 -2.02 -1.08 7.71
CA PHE A 138 -2.71 -1.63 6.54
C PHE A 138 -1.80 -2.58 5.75
N LEU A 139 -0.59 -2.13 5.40
CA LEU A 139 0.37 -2.93 4.63
C LEU A 139 0.90 -4.12 5.43
N LYS A 140 1.05 -3.98 6.75
CA LYS A 140 1.37 -5.10 7.67
C LYS A 140 0.36 -6.22 7.51
N GLY A 141 -0.93 -5.91 7.57
CA GLY A 141 -2.00 -6.91 7.51
C GLY A 141 -2.02 -7.68 6.19
N SER A 142 -1.91 -6.98 5.06
CA SER A 142 -1.87 -7.62 3.74
C SER A 142 -0.57 -8.38 3.47
N SER A 143 0.57 -7.92 4.00
CA SER A 143 1.85 -8.63 3.88
C SER A 143 1.86 -9.93 4.68
N ALA A 144 1.31 -9.91 5.90
CA ALA A 144 1.18 -11.09 6.75
C ALA A 144 0.33 -12.19 6.07
N ALA A 145 -0.76 -11.78 5.42
CA ALA A 145 -1.66 -12.71 4.74
C ALA A 145 -1.03 -13.47 3.57
N LEU A 146 0.11 -13.00 3.03
CA LEU A 146 0.87 -13.66 1.97
C LEU A 146 2.20 -14.26 2.46
N GLY A 147 2.48 -14.21 3.76
CA GLY A 147 3.73 -14.71 4.34
C GLY A 147 4.95 -13.81 4.14
N LEU A 148 4.78 -12.52 3.82
CA LEU A 148 5.91 -11.59 3.64
C LEU A 148 6.42 -11.07 4.99
N SER A 149 6.99 -11.96 5.81
CA SER A 149 7.32 -11.72 7.22
C SER A 149 8.25 -10.52 7.45
N LYS A 150 9.23 -10.29 6.57
CA LYS A 150 10.12 -9.11 6.66
C LYS A 150 9.38 -7.81 6.41
N VAL A 151 8.57 -7.76 5.35
CA VAL A 151 7.74 -6.59 5.02
C VAL A 151 6.76 -6.32 6.16
N GLN A 152 6.11 -7.36 6.68
CA GLN A 152 5.22 -7.28 7.84
C GLN A 152 5.92 -6.66 9.05
N ALA A 153 7.10 -7.15 9.43
CA ALA A 153 7.85 -6.66 10.58
C ALA A 153 8.28 -5.19 10.42
N SER A 154 8.77 -4.81 9.23
CA SER A 154 9.12 -3.42 8.94
C SER A 154 7.90 -2.49 8.97
N CYS A 155 6.75 -2.94 8.44
CA CYS A 155 5.50 -2.20 8.50
C CYS A 155 4.97 -2.04 9.93
N GLU A 156 5.17 -3.04 10.79
CA GLU A 156 4.88 -2.94 12.22
C GLU A 156 5.72 -1.83 12.88
N LYS A 157 7.02 -1.78 12.61
CA LYS A 157 7.87 -0.69 13.14
C LYS A 157 7.40 0.69 12.67
N ILE A 158 7.03 0.83 11.39
CA ILE A 158 6.44 2.08 10.86
C ILE A 158 5.15 2.43 11.62
N GLN A 159 4.30 1.44 11.90
CA GLN A 159 3.08 1.64 12.69
C GLN A 159 3.40 2.22 14.07
N HIS A 160 4.36 1.66 14.80
CA HIS A 160 4.75 2.09 16.15
C HIS A 160 5.44 3.46 16.14
N TYR A 161 6.36 3.70 15.20
CA TYR A 161 7.02 5.00 15.06
C TYR A 161 6.03 6.12 14.69
N GLY A 162 5.02 5.84 13.85
CA GLY A 162 3.93 6.78 13.59
C GLY A 162 3.12 7.13 14.84
N GLN A 163 3.13 6.26 15.85
CA GLN A 163 2.53 6.52 17.17
C GLN A 163 3.53 7.12 18.17
N LYS A 164 4.74 7.47 17.70
CA LYS A 164 5.87 7.98 18.49
C LYS A 164 6.31 7.00 19.58
N ARG A 165 6.24 5.70 19.30
CA ARG A 165 6.68 4.63 20.22
C ARG A 165 7.78 3.82 19.57
N ASP A 166 8.87 3.64 20.30
CA ASP A 166 9.93 2.71 19.93
C ASP A 166 9.83 1.48 20.83
N GLU A 167 9.43 0.35 20.25
CA GLU A 167 9.31 -0.90 21.00
C GLU A 167 10.65 -1.61 21.19
N GLU A 168 11.70 -1.23 20.44
CA GLU A 168 13.05 -1.79 20.60
C GLU A 168 13.75 -1.16 21.81
N THR A 169 13.57 0.14 22.03
CA THR A 169 14.13 0.85 23.20
C THR A 169 13.15 0.97 24.37
N GLY A 170 11.85 0.79 24.13
CA GLY A 170 10.79 0.99 25.13
C GLY A 170 10.50 2.46 25.44
N GLU A 171 10.92 3.39 24.57
CA GLU A 171 10.85 4.83 24.79
C GLU A 171 9.83 5.52 23.87
N ASN A 172 9.41 6.72 24.26
CA ASN A 172 8.61 7.59 23.39
C ASN A 172 9.54 8.47 22.54
N LEU A 173 9.19 8.60 21.26
CA LEU A 173 9.99 9.32 20.27
C LEU A 173 9.52 10.78 20.16
N GLY A 174 10.47 11.68 19.92
CA GLY A 174 10.15 13.00 19.40
C GLY A 174 9.66 12.89 17.95
N GLU A 175 8.81 13.82 17.52
CA GLU A 175 8.24 13.82 16.15
C GLU A 175 9.31 13.74 15.05
N ASN A 176 10.38 14.52 15.15
CA ASN A 176 11.48 14.49 14.17
C ASN A 176 12.27 13.18 14.20
N ASP A 177 12.43 12.55 15.37
CA ASP A 177 13.13 11.26 15.48
C ASP A 177 12.28 10.14 14.86
N ALA A 178 10.98 10.14 15.15
CA ALA A 178 10.02 9.22 14.53
C ALA A 178 10.03 9.33 12.99
N LEU A 179 9.97 10.56 12.45
CA LEU A 179 10.03 10.78 11.00
C LEU A 179 11.35 10.28 10.40
N GLY A 180 12.49 10.57 11.03
CA GLY A 180 13.79 10.09 10.55
C GLY A 180 13.91 8.56 10.56
N LYS A 181 13.37 7.91 11.58
CA LYS A 181 13.32 6.44 11.64
C LYS A 181 12.38 5.85 10.60
N ILE A 182 11.22 6.45 10.37
CA ILE A 182 10.27 6.01 9.34
C ILE A 182 10.88 6.16 7.95
N GLU A 183 11.56 7.27 7.65
CA GLU A 183 12.23 7.49 6.35
C GLU A 183 13.25 6.37 6.06
N ALA A 184 14.08 6.02 7.05
CA ALA A 184 15.04 4.93 6.91
C ALA A 184 14.34 3.57 6.70
N LEU A 185 13.25 3.31 7.43
CA LEU A 185 12.45 2.09 7.31
C LEU A 185 11.73 1.98 5.97
N LEU A 186 11.22 3.09 5.42
CA LEU A 186 10.58 3.10 4.09
C LEU A 186 11.57 2.64 3.00
N GLY A 187 12.82 3.07 3.10
CA GLY A 187 13.88 2.58 2.22
C GLY A 187 14.23 1.10 2.42
N GLN A 188 14.03 0.55 3.62
CA GLN A 188 14.25 -0.87 3.92
C GLN A 188 13.07 -1.72 3.42
N VAL A 189 11.85 -1.38 3.79
CA VAL A 189 10.63 -2.13 3.42
C VAL A 189 10.45 -2.18 1.90
N ALA A 190 10.83 -1.13 1.17
CA ALA A 190 10.79 -1.13 -0.29
C ALA A 190 11.73 -2.19 -0.90
N LYS A 191 12.91 -2.41 -0.29
CA LYS A 191 13.86 -3.45 -0.73
C LYS A 191 13.37 -4.85 -0.38
N GLU A 192 12.82 -5.00 0.82
CA GLU A 192 12.23 -6.27 1.28
C GLU A 192 11.04 -6.66 0.39
N TYR A 193 10.17 -5.70 0.07
CA TYR A 193 9.07 -5.87 -0.88
C TYR A 193 9.58 -6.25 -2.27
N ALA A 194 10.57 -5.53 -2.82
CA ALA A 194 11.10 -5.85 -4.15
C ALA A 194 11.69 -7.26 -4.23
N ALA A 195 12.34 -7.72 -3.16
CA ALA A 195 12.86 -9.08 -3.07
C ALA A 195 11.72 -10.11 -3.01
N ALA A 196 10.68 -9.86 -2.20
CA ALA A 196 9.50 -10.71 -2.11
C ALA A 196 8.71 -10.79 -3.42
N GLU A 197 8.48 -9.64 -4.06
CA GLU A 197 7.79 -9.56 -5.36
C GLU A 197 8.56 -10.35 -6.43
N SER A 198 9.89 -10.18 -6.50
CA SER A 198 10.73 -10.90 -7.45
C SER A 198 10.69 -12.41 -7.22
N TRP A 199 10.72 -12.83 -5.96
CA TRP A 199 10.62 -14.24 -5.60
C TRP A 199 9.27 -14.82 -6.00
N LEU A 200 8.16 -14.16 -5.64
CA LEU A 200 6.80 -14.63 -5.95
C LEU A 200 6.57 -14.71 -7.45
N LYS A 201 6.95 -13.68 -8.22
CA LYS A 201 6.84 -13.69 -9.68
C LYS A 201 7.58 -14.88 -10.28
N LYS A 202 8.84 -15.09 -9.86
CA LYS A 202 9.65 -16.23 -10.32
C LYS A 202 9.02 -17.57 -9.95
N TRP A 203 8.52 -17.72 -8.72
CA TRP A 203 7.89 -18.95 -8.27
C TRP A 203 6.68 -19.29 -9.15
N TYR A 204 5.79 -18.33 -9.38
CA TYR A 204 4.62 -18.54 -10.23
C TYR A 204 4.97 -18.76 -11.69
N ASP A 205 6.03 -18.14 -12.22
CA ASP A 205 6.48 -18.39 -13.60
C ASP A 205 7.04 -19.81 -13.76
N ASP A 206 7.82 -20.29 -12.78
CA ASP A 206 8.41 -21.63 -12.79
C ASP A 206 7.33 -22.74 -12.58
N HIS A 207 6.21 -22.42 -11.93
CA HIS A 207 5.09 -23.34 -11.65
C HIS A 207 3.84 -23.05 -12.50
N ALA A 208 3.99 -22.32 -13.61
CA ALA A 208 2.94 -22.18 -14.60
C ALA A 208 2.83 -23.50 -15.41
N GLU A 209 1.67 -24.15 -15.40
CA GLU A 209 1.40 -25.26 -16.31
C GLU A 209 1.62 -24.78 -17.76
N PRO A 210 2.34 -25.53 -18.61
CA PRO A 210 2.49 -25.18 -20.00
C PRO A 210 1.12 -25.25 -20.67
N GLU A 211 0.65 -24.12 -21.21
CA GLU A 211 -0.54 -24.12 -22.06
C GLU A 211 -0.26 -25.05 -23.25
N GLU A 212 -0.94 -26.20 -23.28
CA GLU A 212 -0.84 -27.15 -24.39
C GLU A 212 -1.32 -26.47 -25.69
N PRO A 213 -0.54 -26.55 -26.79
CA PRO A 213 -0.79 -25.81 -28.03
C PRO A 213 -1.96 -26.30 -28.88
#